data_AF-A0A2V1YL98-F1
#
_entry.id   AF-A0A2V1YL98-F1
#
_cell.length_a   1.000
_cell.length_b   1.000
_cell.length_c   1.000
_cell.angle_alpha   90.00
_cell.angle_beta   90.00
_cell.angle_gamma   90.00
#
_symmetry.space_group_name_H-M   'P 1'
#
loop_
_entity.id
_entity.type
_entity.pdbx_description
1 polymer ?
#
loop_
_entity_poly.entity_id
_entity_poly.type
_entity_poly.pdbx_seq_one_letter_code
_entity_poly.pdbx_strand_id
1 'polypeptide(L)'
;MSTINTSMGRYSLKAKNSGNHIKGTFAINDEGGTQLSLQEFDEHYLDDVVNNVIYPVTGGNRDIAHALREQMVKAGFEPPH
;
A
#
# COMPACT_ATOMS: atom_id res chain seq x y z
N MET A 1 12.13 5.25 11.73
CA MET A 1 11.57 5.56 10.40
C MET A 1 10.73 4.36 9.98
N SER A 2 9.42 4.54 9.82
CA SER A 2 8.51 3.45 9.47
C SER A 2 8.70 3.04 8.01
N THR A 3 8.92 1.75 7.75
CA THR A 3 8.99 1.18 6.40
C THR A 3 8.23 -0.13 6.37
N ILE A 4 7.62 -0.43 5.23
CA ILE A 4 6.91 -1.67 4.98
C ILE A 4 7.27 -2.20 3.61
N ASN A 5 7.47 -3.52 3.55
CA ASN A 5 7.62 -4.27 2.31
C ASN A 5 6.89 -5.59 2.52
N THR A 6 5.64 -5.65 2.10
CA THR A 6 4.76 -6.80 2.29
C THR A 6 4.21 -7.28 0.96
N SER A 7 4.03 -8.59 0.84
CA SER A 7 3.42 -9.22 -0.32
C SER A 7 2.26 -10.09 0.17
N MET A 8 1.07 -9.83 -0.37
CA MET A 8 -0.17 -10.51 -0.04
C MET A 8 -0.76 -11.11 -1.33
N GLY A 9 -0.42 -12.38 -1.57
CA GLY A 9 -0.71 -13.06 -2.83
C GLY A 9 -0.07 -12.32 -4.00
N ARG A 10 -0.89 -11.91 -4.97
CA ARG A 10 -0.43 -11.12 -6.12
C ARG A 10 -0.14 -9.65 -5.83
N TYR A 11 -0.53 -9.14 -4.66
CA TYR A 11 -0.38 -7.72 -4.32
C TYR A 11 0.91 -7.50 -3.54
N SER A 12 1.75 -6.57 -3.97
CA SER A 12 2.97 -6.18 -3.25
C SER A 12 2.92 -4.72 -2.88
N LEU A 13 3.08 -4.40 -1.60
CA LEU A 13 3.09 -3.05 -1.08
C LEU A 13 4.47 -2.74 -0.48
N LYS A 14 5.11 -1.70 -1.02
CA LYS A 14 6.33 -1.12 -0.46
C LYS A 14 6.02 0.32 -0.10
N ALA A 15 6.21 0.72 1.14
CA ALA A 15 6.08 2.11 1.53
C ALA A 15 7.13 2.50 2.57
N LYS A 16 7.48 3.77 2.59
CA LYS A 16 8.37 4.35 3.58
C LYS A 16 7.83 5.69 4.02
N ASN A 17 7.98 5.98 5.29
CA ASN A 17 7.79 7.33 5.80
C ASN A 17 8.99 8.17 5.35
N SER A 18 8.71 9.24 4.61
CA SER A 18 9.69 10.16 4.06
C SER A 18 9.47 11.56 4.64
N GLY A 19 9.51 11.65 5.98
CA GLY A 19 9.36 12.90 6.72
C GLY A 19 7.89 13.14 7.07
N ASN A 20 7.17 13.81 6.16
CA ASN A 20 5.75 14.18 6.34
C ASN A 20 4.82 13.55 5.29
N HIS A 21 5.35 12.61 4.50
CA HIS A 21 4.60 11.90 3.46
C HIS A 21 5.00 10.43 3.44
N ILE A 22 4.05 9.60 3.05
CA ILE A 22 4.18 8.18 2.79
C ILE A 22 4.45 8.01 1.31
N LYS A 23 5.69 7.66 0.98
CA LYS A 23 6.08 7.36 -0.39
C LYS A 23 6.22 5.86 -0.58
N GLY A 24 5.69 5.34 -1.67
CA GLY A 24 5.74 3.91 -1.91
C GLY A 24 5.36 3.49 -3.31
N THR A 25 5.32 2.17 -3.48
CA THR A 25 4.81 1.51 -4.66
C THR A 25 3.87 0.39 -4.27
N PHE A 26 2.78 0.26 -5.03
CA PHE A 26 1.84 -0.85 -4.93
C PHE A 26 1.79 -1.57 -6.26
N ALA A 27 2.18 -2.84 -6.27
CA ALA A 27 2.25 -3.66 -7.47
C ALA A 27 1.20 -4.77 -7.45
N ILE A 28 0.69 -5.11 -8.63
CA ILE A 28 -0.01 -6.36 -8.89
C ILE A 28 0.90 -7.22 -9.75
N ASN A 29 1.17 -8.42 -9.29
CA ASN A 29 1.94 -9.42 -10.00
C ASN A 29 1.01 -10.49 -10.59
N ASP A 30 1.49 -11.21 -11.59
CA ASP A 30 0.87 -12.44 -12.06
C ASP A 30 1.28 -13.61 -11.17
N GLU A 31 0.65 -14.78 -11.35
CA GLU A 31 1.01 -16.03 -10.65
C GLU A 31 2.48 -16.44 -10.91
N GLY A 32 3.05 -16.04 -12.05
CA GLY A 32 4.48 -16.22 -12.36
C GLY A 32 5.43 -15.22 -11.68
N GLY A 33 4.93 -14.28 -10.87
CA GLY A 33 5.72 -13.22 -10.23
C GLY A 33 6.06 -12.04 -11.14
N THR A 34 5.58 -12.04 -12.38
CA THR A 34 5.74 -10.92 -13.31
C THR A 34 4.87 -9.75 -12.89
N GLN A 35 5.45 -8.56 -12.77
CA GLN A 35 4.69 -7.35 -12.46
C GLN A 35 3.74 -7.00 -13.62
N LEU A 36 2.43 -7.04 -13.35
CA LEU A 36 1.38 -6.63 -14.29
C LEU A 36 1.11 -5.13 -14.20
N SER A 37 1.11 -4.59 -12.99
CA SER A 37 0.87 -3.17 -12.73
C SER A 37 1.72 -2.72 -11.55
N LEU A 38 2.16 -1.46 -11.60
CA LEU A 38 2.88 -0.78 -10.53
C LEU A 38 2.33 0.63 -10.44
N GLN A 39 1.76 0.94 -9.29
CA GLN A 39 1.32 2.28 -8.96
C GLN A 39 2.30 2.88 -7.95
N GLU A 40 3.00 3.93 -8.35
CA GLU A 40 3.76 4.76 -7.44
C GLU A 40 2.83 5.75 -6.75
N PHE A 41 3.12 6.07 -5.49
CA PHE A 41 2.33 7.02 -4.72
C PHE A 41 3.19 7.82 -3.74
N ASP A 42 2.72 9.02 -3.45
CA ASP A 42 3.33 9.96 -2.52
C ASP A 42 2.19 10.72 -1.83
N GLU A 43 1.72 10.15 -0.71
CA GLU A 43 0.51 10.61 -0.03
C GLU A 43 0.85 11.09 1.37
N HIS A 44 0.07 12.02 1.91
CA HIS A 44 0.32 12.52 3.27
C HIS A 44 -0.18 11.58 4.35
N TYR A 45 -1.29 10.89 4.11
CA TYR A 45 -1.97 10.08 5.10
C TYR A 45 -2.15 8.64 4.65
N LEU A 46 -2.22 7.74 5.64
CA LEU A 46 -2.50 6.33 5.40
C LEU A 46 -3.83 6.14 4.65
N ASP A 47 -4.85 6.90 5.01
CA ASP A 47 -6.18 6.79 4.39
C ASP A 47 -6.14 7.18 2.91
N ASP A 48 -5.33 8.17 2.52
CA ASP A 48 -5.14 8.53 1.11
C ASP A 48 -4.47 7.41 0.33
N VAL A 49 -3.43 6.76 0.88
CA VAL A 49 -2.82 5.58 0.24
C VAL A 49 -3.87 4.47 0.04
N VAL A 50 -4.70 4.23 1.05
CA VAL A 50 -5.70 3.17 0.97
C VAL A 50 -6.79 3.49 -0.04
N ASN A 51 -7.35 4.71 -0.02
CA ASN A 51 -8.47 5.09 -0.86
C ASN A 51 -8.08 5.47 -2.30
N ASN A 52 -6.93 6.13 -2.49
CA ASN A 52 -6.50 6.64 -3.79
C ASN A 52 -5.62 5.64 -4.55
N VAL A 53 -4.97 4.70 -3.86
CA VAL A 53 -4.03 3.75 -4.46
C VAL A 53 -4.53 2.32 -4.34
N ILE A 54 -4.64 1.81 -3.11
CA ILE A 54 -4.90 0.39 -2.89
C ILE A 54 -6.31 0.00 -3.36
N TYR A 55 -7.32 0.79 -2.99
CA TYR A 55 -8.71 0.53 -3.34
C TYR A 55 -8.95 0.48 -4.87
N PRO A 56 -8.56 1.48 -5.67
CA PRO A 56 -8.75 1.41 -7.12
C PRO A 56 -7.89 0.33 -7.78
N VAL A 57 -6.63 0.16 -7.36
CA VAL A 57 -5.73 -0.84 -7.98
C VAL A 57 -6.23 -2.26 -7.71
N THR A 58 -6.82 -2.52 -6.54
CA THR A 58 -7.44 -3.82 -6.21
C THR A 58 -8.81 -4.04 -6.86
N GLY A 59 -9.33 -3.08 -7.64
CA GLY A 59 -10.65 -3.15 -8.26
C GLY A 59 -11.80 -2.92 -7.28
N GLY A 60 -11.56 -2.17 -6.21
CA GLY A 60 -12.54 -1.89 -5.15
C GLY A 60 -12.66 -2.99 -4.10
N ASN A 61 -11.64 -3.85 -3.96
CA ASN A 61 -11.67 -4.95 -3.00
C ASN A 61 -11.36 -4.44 -1.58
N ARG A 62 -12.42 -4.32 -0.76
CA ARG A 62 -12.34 -3.81 0.62
C ARG A 62 -11.54 -4.71 1.54
N ASP A 63 -11.64 -6.03 1.41
CA ASP A 63 -10.92 -6.97 2.26
C ASP A 63 -9.40 -6.84 2.08
N ILE A 64 -8.95 -6.74 0.81
CA ILE A 64 -7.52 -6.54 0.51
C ILE A 64 -7.06 -5.17 0.99
N ALA A 65 -7.84 -4.11 0.75
CA ALA A 65 -7.53 -2.76 1.21
C ALA A 65 -7.43 -2.68 2.74
N HIS A 66 -8.34 -3.33 3.47
CA HIS A 66 -8.32 -3.41 4.91
C HIS A 66 -7.09 -4.16 5.43
N ALA A 67 -6.81 -5.34 4.87
CA ALA A 67 -5.66 -6.14 5.28
C ALA A 67 -4.33 -5.38 5.06
N LEU A 68 -4.17 -4.69 3.92
CA LEU A 68 -2.99 -3.88 3.65
C LEU A 68 -2.89 -2.67 4.57
N ARG A 69 -4.03 -2.02 4.89
CA ARG A 69 -4.09 -0.96 5.90
C ARG A 69 -3.58 -1.46 7.25
N GLU A 70 -4.05 -2.62 7.71
CA GLU A 70 -3.60 -3.20 8.98
C GLU A 70 -2.10 -3.49 8.98
N GLN A 71 -1.54 -3.96 7.86
CA GLN A 71 -0.11 -4.17 7.70
C GLN A 71 0.67 -2.85 7.81
N MET A 72 0.17 -1.77 7.19
CA MET A 72 0.77 -0.44 7.31
C MET A 72 0.69 0.09 8.75
N VAL A 73 -0.45 -0.06 9.44
CA VAL A 73 -0.58 0.31 10.86
C VAL A 73 0.42 -0.45 11.73
N LYS A 74 0.57 -1.76 11.52
CA LYS A 74 1.57 -2.59 12.23
C LYS A 74 3.01 -2.15 11.95
N ALA A 75 3.29 -1.61 10.77
CA ALA A 75 4.59 -1.05 10.42
C ALA A 75 4.82 0.37 10.99
N GLY A 76 3.84 0.93 11.72
CA GLY A 76 3.93 2.25 12.34
C GLY A 76 3.56 3.40 11.40
N PHE A 77 2.68 3.16 10.42
CA PHE A 77 1.99 4.21 9.68
C PHE A 77 0.68 4.53 10.40
N GLU A 78 0.57 5.72 10.98
CA GLU A 78 -0.60 6.12 11.77
C GLU A 78 -1.64 6.80 10.87
N PRO A 79 -2.95 6.49 11.01
CA PRO A 79 -3.99 7.31 10.42
C PRO A 79 -4.02 8.70 11.09
N PRO A 80 -4.41 9.77 10.37
CA PRO A 80 -4.65 11.05 10.99
C PRO A 80 -5.75 10.92 12.06
N HIS A 81 -5.50 11.48 13.24
CA HIS A 81 -6.45 11.56 14.36
C HIS A 81 -7.72 12.33 13.99
#